data_AF-A0A7V9FMB4-F1
#
_entry.id   AF-A0A7V9FMB4-F1
#
_cell.length_a   1.000
_cell.length_b   1.000
_cell.length_c   1.000
_cell.angle_alpha   90.00
_cell.angle_beta   90.00
_cell.angle_gamma   90.00
#
_symmetry.space_group_name_H-M   'P 1'
#
loop_
_entity.id
_entity.type
_entity.pdbx_description
1 polymer ?
#
loop_
_entity_poly.entity_id
_entity_poly.type
_entity_poly.pdbx_seq_one_letter_code
_entity_poly.pdbx_strand_id
1 'polypeptide(L)'
;MLEVGRGFVVGVSAPRYGIHAATVGLALLLVALGVLLRRADPPERHAAALAAAVGAFSLALPISAALVGLDYVLTRNLIVTWLPFVLLVAIACSIRRAGRLGPAVVASLAMLSLATLGAVATDERLQRVDWRRAAALLGKAPRDRVIVAWGEYRLAPLEDYANALEQLQKGRVVEVSEVDVLGFRRPAGRSSCWSGAACNMSGTLPPEEAPLPGFTEAERQRDGLFELARLRSARPLRVASDELVKRLAQAGAQPRVWLQRTARLP
;
A
#
# COMPACT_ATOMS: atom_id res chain seq x y z
N MET A 1 12.94 -10.88 11.00
CA MET A 1 13.62 -11.59 9.88
C MET A 1 12.68 -12.45 9.02
N LEU A 2 11.76 -13.24 9.59
CA LEU A 2 10.86 -14.12 8.81
C LEU A 2 9.99 -13.38 7.77
N GLU A 3 9.51 -12.18 8.11
CA GLU A 3 8.72 -11.34 7.20
C GLU A 3 9.52 -10.84 5.99
N VAL A 4 10.82 -10.59 6.16
CA VAL A 4 11.69 -10.10 5.09
C VAL A 4 11.91 -11.18 4.04
N GLY A 5 12.25 -12.40 4.47
CA GLY A 5 12.42 -13.53 3.56
C GLY A 5 11.16 -13.80 2.74
N ARG A 6 9.99 -13.77 3.40
CA ARG A 6 8.70 -13.87 2.72
C ARG A 6 8.48 -12.71 1.74
N GLY A 7 8.78 -11.48 2.14
CA GLY A 7 8.63 -10.29 1.29
C GLY A 7 9.45 -10.35 -0.01
N PHE A 8 10.66 -10.93 0.03
CA PHE A 8 11.48 -11.12 -1.17
C PHE A 8 10.98 -12.23 -2.10
N VAL A 9 10.41 -13.28 -1.51
CA VAL A 9 10.05 -14.50 -2.25
C VAL A 9 8.66 -14.40 -2.88
N VAL A 10 7.68 -13.83 -2.16
CA VAL A 10 6.29 -13.72 -2.63
C VAL A 10 5.80 -12.28 -2.79
N GLY A 11 6.60 -11.28 -2.40
CA GLY A 11 6.15 -9.90 -2.31
C GLY A 11 5.33 -9.63 -1.05
N VAL A 12 5.25 -8.36 -0.66
CA VAL A 12 4.50 -7.90 0.53
C VAL A 12 2.97 -7.87 0.28
N SER A 13 2.54 -8.30 -0.92
CA SER A 13 1.15 -8.34 -1.40
C SER A 13 0.96 -9.50 -2.36
N ALA A 14 1.39 -10.69 -1.93
CA ALA A 14 1.33 -11.89 -2.73
C ALA A 14 -0.13 -12.22 -3.13
N PRO A 15 -0.43 -12.38 -4.43
CA PRO A 15 -1.70 -12.92 -4.89
C PRO A 15 -1.95 -14.31 -4.29
N ARG A 16 -3.17 -14.85 -4.45
CA ARG A 16 -3.54 -16.19 -3.95
C ARG A 16 -2.57 -17.30 -4.38
N TYR A 17 -1.90 -17.12 -5.52
CA TYR A 17 -0.92 -18.07 -6.08
C TYR A 17 0.54 -17.76 -5.71
N GLY A 18 0.78 -16.86 -4.74
CA GLY A 18 2.12 -16.40 -4.39
C GLY A 18 3.09 -17.53 -4.04
N ILE A 19 2.62 -18.55 -3.31
CA ILE A 19 3.46 -19.72 -2.97
C ILE A 19 3.90 -20.47 -4.23
N HIS A 20 3.00 -20.68 -5.19
CA HIS A 20 3.33 -21.36 -6.45
C HIS A 20 4.32 -20.53 -7.28
N ALA A 21 4.12 -19.21 -7.35
CA ALA A 21 5.04 -18.31 -8.02
C ALA A 21 6.44 -18.36 -7.38
N ALA A 22 6.51 -18.36 -6.05
CA ALA A 22 7.75 -18.51 -5.31
C ALA A 22 8.44 -19.85 -5.57
N THR A 23 7.70 -20.97 -5.57
CA THR A 23 8.29 -22.29 -5.83
C THR A 23 8.85 -22.40 -7.25
N VAL A 24 8.14 -21.82 -8.24
CA VAL A 24 8.62 -21.78 -9.63
C VAL A 24 9.85 -20.89 -9.74
N GLY A 25 9.84 -19.70 -9.14
CA GLY A 25 10.99 -18.80 -9.09
C GLY A 25 12.22 -19.45 -8.45
N LEU A 26 12.03 -20.16 -7.33
CA LEU A 26 13.10 -20.91 -6.67
C LEU A 26 13.65 -22.04 -7.56
N ALA A 27 12.78 -22.80 -8.23
CA ALA A 27 13.22 -23.85 -9.16
C ALA A 27 14.06 -23.27 -10.31
N LEU A 28 13.63 -22.15 -10.90
CA LEU A 28 14.37 -21.45 -11.96
C LEU A 28 15.73 -20.94 -11.48
N LEU A 29 15.79 -20.41 -10.25
CA LEU A 29 17.04 -20.01 -9.59
C LEU A 29 18.01 -21.18 -9.43
N LEU A 30 17.52 -22.32 -8.95
CA LEU A 30 18.33 -23.54 -8.80
C LEU A 30 18.84 -24.07 -10.14
N VAL A 31 18.03 -23.98 -11.20
CA VAL A 31 18.46 -24.33 -12.56
C VAL A 31 19.58 -23.41 -13.02
N ALA A 32 19.43 -22.09 -12.88
CA ALA A 32 20.46 -21.12 -13.23
C ALA A 32 21.77 -21.40 -12.47
N LEU A 33 21.69 -21.60 -11.15
CA LEU A 33 22.85 -21.94 -10.34
C LEU A 33 23.50 -23.28 -10.75
N GLY A 34 22.69 -24.29 -11.06
CA GLY A 34 23.17 -25.57 -11.57
C GLY A 34 23.91 -25.44 -12.91
N VAL A 35 23.42 -24.57 -13.81
CA VAL A 35 24.11 -24.23 -15.06
C VAL A 35 25.43 -23.52 -14.78
N LEU A 36 25.44 -22.53 -13.88
CA LEU A 36 26.65 -21.84 -13.45
C LEU A 36 27.71 -22.80 -12.91
N LEU A 37 27.34 -23.68 -11.97
CA LEU A 37 28.28 -24.61 -11.35
C LEU A 37 28.84 -25.64 -12.35
N ARG A 38 28.02 -26.12 -13.29
CA ARG A 38 28.41 -27.20 -14.21
C ARG A 38 29.02 -26.74 -15.52
N ARG A 39 28.67 -25.54 -16.01
CA ARG A 39 28.94 -25.12 -17.39
C ARG A 39 29.71 -23.81 -17.52
N ALA A 40 29.96 -23.08 -16.44
CA ALA A 40 30.67 -21.82 -16.50
C ALA A 40 32.19 -21.99 -16.68
N ASP A 41 32.76 -21.19 -17.57
CA ASP A 41 34.20 -21.00 -17.75
C ASP A 41 34.80 -20.15 -16.60
N PRO A 42 36.13 -20.17 -16.37
CA PRO A 42 36.77 -19.37 -15.33
C PRO A 42 36.38 -17.88 -15.25
N PRO A 43 36.31 -17.10 -16.36
CA PRO A 43 35.89 -15.70 -16.28
C PRO A 43 34.42 -15.54 -15.86
N GLU A 44 33.53 -16.43 -16.31
CA GLU A 44 32.10 -16.41 -15.95
C GLU A 44 31.92 -16.72 -14.46
N ARG A 45 32.69 -17.69 -13.92
CA ARG A 45 32.72 -18.00 -12.48
C ARG A 45 33.23 -16.85 -11.64
N HIS A 46 34.28 -16.16 -12.10
CA HIS A 46 34.83 -15.01 -11.39
C HIS A 46 33.80 -13.87 -11.31
N ALA A 47 33.15 -13.52 -12.42
CA ALA A 47 32.11 -12.51 -12.44
C ALA A 47 30.94 -12.87 -11.52
N ALA A 48 30.50 -14.13 -11.55
CA ALA A 48 29.45 -14.62 -10.66
C ALA A 48 29.87 -14.57 -9.17
N ALA A 49 31.12 -14.94 -8.85
CA ALA A 49 31.64 -14.87 -7.50
C ALA A 49 31.70 -13.43 -6.97
N LEU A 50 32.08 -12.45 -7.81
CA LEU A 50 32.03 -11.03 -7.45
C LEU A 50 30.60 -10.57 -7.16
N ALA A 51 29.65 -10.88 -8.05
CA ALA A 51 28.24 -10.53 -7.85
C ALA A 51 27.68 -11.17 -6.56
N ALA A 52 27.99 -12.44 -6.30
CA ALA A 52 27.60 -13.14 -5.08
C ALA A 52 28.24 -12.52 -3.83
N ALA A 53 29.53 -12.17 -3.88
CA ALA A 53 30.23 -11.54 -2.75
C ALA A 53 29.65 -10.17 -2.41
N VAL A 54 29.39 -9.33 -3.43
CA VAL A 54 28.73 -8.02 -3.23
C VAL A 54 27.33 -8.19 -2.65
N GLY A 55 26.54 -9.12 -3.20
CA GLY A 55 25.21 -9.45 -2.67
C GLY A 55 25.25 -9.90 -1.21
N ALA A 56 26.12 -10.85 -0.89
CA ALA A 56 26.30 -11.37 0.46
C ALA A 56 26.75 -10.28 1.44
N PHE A 57 27.71 -9.43 1.06
CA PHE A 57 28.19 -8.33 1.90
C PHE A 57 27.08 -7.28 2.13
N SER A 58 26.34 -6.93 1.09
CA SER A 58 25.23 -5.98 1.19
C SER A 58 24.09 -6.47 2.08
N LEU A 59 23.92 -7.79 2.21
CA LEU A 59 22.95 -8.40 3.14
C LEU A 59 23.52 -8.54 4.56
N ALA A 60 24.81 -8.87 4.69
CA ALA A 60 25.47 -9.05 5.96
C ALA A 60 25.49 -7.77 6.80
N LEU A 61 25.70 -6.61 6.18
CA LEU A 61 25.70 -5.31 6.85
C LEU A 61 24.41 -5.03 7.66
N PRO A 62 23.21 -4.97 7.05
CA PRO A 62 21.98 -4.71 7.79
C PRO A 62 21.62 -5.82 8.78
N ILE A 63 21.98 -7.09 8.50
CA ILE A 63 21.80 -8.19 9.45
C ILE A 63 22.69 -7.98 10.68
N SER A 64 23.96 -7.64 10.49
CA SER A 64 24.91 -7.37 11.57
C SER A 64 24.48 -6.18 12.43
N ALA A 65 23.94 -5.13 11.79
CA ALA A 65 23.36 -3.99 12.49
C ALA A 65 22.14 -4.40 13.34
N ALA A 66 21.27 -5.28 12.82
CA ALA A 66 20.14 -5.79 13.58
C ALA A 66 20.55 -6.62 14.80
N LEU A 67 21.68 -7.35 14.74
CA LEU A 67 22.21 -8.10 15.89
C LEU A 67 22.66 -7.19 17.03
N VAL A 68 23.04 -5.94 16.75
CA VAL A 68 23.40 -4.94 17.77
C VAL A 68 22.23 -4.00 18.13
N GLY A 69 21.00 -4.37 17.76
CA GLY A 69 19.77 -3.64 18.12
C GLY A 69 19.38 -2.52 17.15
N LEU A 70 20.07 -2.37 16.02
CA LEU A 70 19.71 -1.41 14.98
C LEU A 70 18.83 -2.07 13.90
N ASP A 71 17.52 -1.87 13.97
CA ASP A 71 16.59 -2.52 13.04
C ASP A 71 16.58 -1.84 11.66
N TYR A 72 17.55 -2.22 10.83
CA TYR A 72 17.61 -1.86 9.42
C TYR A 72 17.11 -2.98 8.49
N VAL A 73 16.63 -4.09 9.05
CA VAL A 73 16.20 -5.28 8.29
C VAL A 73 14.74 -5.09 7.87
N LEU A 74 14.52 -4.07 7.05
CA LEU A 74 13.26 -3.77 6.39
C LEU A 74 13.41 -4.08 4.90
N THR A 75 12.41 -4.73 4.29
CA THR A 75 12.44 -5.09 2.86
C THR A 75 12.79 -3.89 1.97
N ARG A 76 12.35 -2.68 2.33
CA ARG A 76 12.66 -1.43 1.60
C ARG A 76 14.16 -1.08 1.60
N ASN A 77 14.87 -1.39 2.68
CA ASN A 77 16.32 -1.11 2.80
C ASN A 77 17.15 -2.13 2.02
N LEU A 78 16.59 -3.32 1.79
CA LEU A 78 17.24 -4.43 1.10
C LEU A 78 16.96 -4.44 -0.41
N ILE A 79 16.24 -3.46 -0.95
CA ILE A 79 15.98 -3.37 -2.40
C ILE A 79 17.29 -3.30 -3.19
N VAL A 80 18.30 -2.58 -2.67
CA VAL A 80 19.61 -2.47 -3.35
C VAL A 80 20.38 -3.79 -3.32
N THR A 81 20.24 -4.57 -2.24
CA THR A 81 20.82 -5.92 -2.10
C THR A 81 20.29 -6.90 -3.16
N TRP A 82 19.09 -6.67 -3.70
CA TRP A 82 18.53 -7.49 -4.76
C TRP A 82 19.36 -7.43 -6.05
N LEU A 83 19.91 -6.26 -6.41
CA LEU A 83 20.56 -6.05 -7.70
C LEU A 83 21.76 -6.98 -7.96
N PRO A 84 22.72 -7.16 -7.03
CA PRO A 84 23.80 -8.14 -7.20
C PRO A 84 23.31 -9.58 -7.42
N PHE A 85 22.22 -9.99 -6.76
CA PHE A 85 21.64 -11.32 -6.96
C PHE A 85 20.95 -11.45 -8.32
N VAL A 86 20.30 -10.40 -8.83
CA VAL A 86 19.78 -10.39 -10.21
C VAL A 86 20.92 -10.53 -11.20
N LEU A 87 22.04 -9.83 -10.99
CA LEU A 87 23.23 -9.93 -11.83
C LEU A 87 23.81 -11.35 -11.81
N LEU A 88 23.88 -11.99 -10.64
CA LEU A 88 24.30 -13.39 -10.52
C LEU A 88 23.44 -14.32 -11.39
N VAL A 89 22.12 -14.17 -11.37
CA VAL A 89 21.19 -14.96 -12.20
C VAL A 89 21.36 -14.63 -13.67
N ALA A 90 21.53 -13.35 -14.02
CA ALA A 90 21.75 -12.92 -15.39
C ALA A 90 23.04 -13.51 -15.97
N ILE A 91 24.14 -13.50 -15.20
CA ILE A 91 25.41 -14.14 -15.55
C ILE A 91 25.20 -15.64 -15.76
N ALA A 92 24.52 -16.32 -14.84
CA ALA A 92 24.23 -17.74 -14.96
C ALA A 92 23.41 -18.08 -16.23
N CYS A 93 22.48 -17.20 -16.62
CA CYS A 93 21.67 -17.36 -17.82
C CYS A 93 22.40 -16.95 -19.12
N SER A 94 23.49 -16.18 -19.04
CA SER A 94 24.26 -15.72 -20.19
C SER A 94 25.49 -16.58 -20.52
N ILE A 95 25.74 -17.63 -19.71
CA ILE A 95 26.82 -18.60 -19.96
C ILE A 95 26.70 -19.17 -21.37
N ARG A 96 27.78 -19.09 -22.15
CA ARG A 96 27.79 -19.50 -23.57
C ARG A 96 27.37 -20.97 -23.74
N ARG A 97 27.80 -21.83 -22.80
CA ARG A 97 27.49 -23.26 -22.77
C ARG A 97 26.08 -23.59 -22.26
N ALA A 98 25.29 -22.61 -21.81
CA ALA A 98 23.90 -22.81 -21.41
C ALA A 98 22.99 -23.07 -22.62
N GLY A 99 23.36 -22.57 -23.80
CA GLY A 99 22.57 -22.70 -25.02
C GLY A 99 21.16 -22.13 -24.84
N ARG A 100 20.13 -22.90 -25.22
CA ARG A 100 18.72 -22.47 -25.11
C ARG A 100 18.19 -22.40 -23.67
N LEU A 101 18.86 -23.02 -22.69
CA LEU A 101 18.40 -23.02 -21.30
C LEU A 101 18.43 -21.62 -20.69
N GLY A 102 19.45 -20.82 -21.00
CA GLY A 102 19.58 -19.46 -20.49
C GLY A 102 18.39 -18.58 -20.87
N PRO A 103 18.12 -18.39 -22.18
CA PRO A 103 16.95 -17.65 -22.64
C PRO A 103 15.62 -18.23 -22.14
N ALA A 104 15.48 -19.56 -22.05
CA ALA A 104 14.26 -20.19 -21.53
C ALA A 104 13.99 -19.86 -20.06
N VAL A 105 15.03 -19.83 -19.22
CA VAL A 105 14.91 -19.42 -17.81
C VAL A 105 14.55 -17.93 -17.71
N VAL A 106 15.21 -17.07 -18.48
CA VAL A 106 14.91 -15.63 -18.51
C VAL A 106 13.48 -15.36 -18.97
N ALA A 107 13.03 -16.00 -20.05
CA ALA A 107 11.66 -15.88 -20.55
C ALA A 107 10.64 -16.35 -19.51
N SER A 108 10.94 -17.44 -18.80
CA SER A 108 10.07 -17.98 -17.74
C SER A 108 9.98 -17.03 -16.53
N LEU A 109 11.10 -16.44 -16.10
CA LEU A 109 11.13 -15.42 -15.06
C LEU A 109 10.35 -14.17 -15.48
N ALA A 110 10.52 -13.71 -16.73
CA ALA A 110 9.78 -12.56 -17.26
C ALA A 110 8.27 -12.82 -17.30
N MET A 111 7.84 -14.00 -17.78
CA MET A 111 6.44 -14.40 -17.78
C MET A 111 5.86 -14.49 -16.37
N LEU A 112 6.62 -15.01 -15.41
CA LEU A 112 6.22 -15.06 -14.01
C LEU A 112 6.05 -13.65 -13.41
N SER A 113 6.97 -12.73 -13.72
CA SER A 113 6.85 -11.32 -13.32
C SER A 113 5.62 -10.65 -13.94
N LEU A 114 5.37 -10.85 -15.23
CA LEU A 114 4.19 -10.32 -15.92
C LEU A 114 2.89 -10.89 -15.34
N ALA A 115 2.83 -12.19 -15.07
CA ALA A 115 1.67 -12.82 -14.44
C ALA A 115 1.40 -12.25 -13.04
N THR A 116 2.45 -12.02 -12.25
CA THR A 116 2.33 -11.41 -10.92
C THR A 116 1.83 -9.96 -11.01
N LEU A 117 2.38 -9.17 -11.95
CA LEU A 117 1.92 -7.81 -12.20
C LEU A 117 0.47 -7.78 -12.66
N GLY A 118 0.07 -8.66 -13.58
CA GLY A 118 -1.31 -8.80 -14.03
C GLY A 118 -2.26 -9.13 -12.89
N ALA A 119 -1.89 -10.09 -12.02
CA ALA A 119 -2.69 -10.43 -10.85
C ALA A 119 -2.90 -9.23 -9.91
N VAL A 120 -1.86 -8.45 -9.63
CA VAL A 120 -1.96 -7.21 -8.83
C VAL A 120 -2.80 -6.15 -9.56
N ALA A 121 -2.63 -5.99 -10.87
CA ALA A 121 -3.37 -5.03 -11.69
C ALA A 121 -4.87 -5.36 -11.83
N THR A 122 -5.27 -6.60 -11.54
CA THR A 122 -6.68 -7.02 -11.55
C THR A 122 -7.31 -7.18 -10.16
N ASP A 123 -6.50 -7.18 -9.09
CA ASP A 123 -6.99 -7.35 -7.72
C ASP A 123 -6.98 -5.99 -6.99
N GLU A 124 -8.13 -5.31 -6.96
CA GLU A 124 -8.34 -4.01 -6.29
C GLU A 124 -7.82 -3.99 -4.84
N ARG A 125 -7.80 -5.15 -4.18
CA ARG A 125 -7.33 -5.30 -2.79
C ARG A 125 -5.84 -5.02 -2.66
N LEU A 126 -5.06 -5.39 -3.68
CA LEU A 126 -3.61 -5.26 -3.73
C LEU A 126 -3.19 -3.89 -4.30
N GLN A 127 -4.13 -3.13 -4.85
CA GLN A 127 -3.88 -1.82 -5.44
C GLN A 127 -3.87 -0.73 -4.38
N ARG A 128 -3.21 0.39 -4.70
CA ARG A 128 -3.32 1.61 -3.92
C ARG A 128 -4.75 2.12 -3.98
N VAL A 129 -5.22 2.64 -2.86
CA VAL A 129 -6.55 3.24 -2.75
C VAL A 129 -6.68 4.42 -3.72
N ASP A 130 -7.75 4.43 -4.50
CA ASP A 130 -8.07 5.52 -5.42
C ASP A 130 -8.72 6.70 -4.69
N TRP A 131 -7.89 7.52 -4.06
CA TRP A 131 -8.34 8.72 -3.33
C TRP A 131 -9.02 9.77 -4.22
N ARG A 132 -8.90 9.67 -5.55
CA ARG A 132 -9.62 10.55 -6.48
C ARG A 132 -11.12 10.29 -6.43
N ARG A 133 -11.54 9.04 -6.24
CA ARG A 133 -12.94 8.67 -6.03
C ARG A 133 -13.49 9.24 -4.72
N ALA A 134 -12.72 9.15 -3.63
CA ALA A 134 -13.09 9.79 -2.37
C ALA A 134 -13.26 11.31 -2.52
N ALA A 135 -12.31 11.96 -3.19
CA ALA A 135 -12.39 13.40 -3.46
C ALA A 135 -13.57 13.76 -4.39
N ALA A 136 -13.90 12.91 -5.37
CA ALA A 136 -15.04 13.09 -6.24
C ALA A 136 -16.39 12.92 -5.51
N LEU A 137 -16.49 11.93 -4.62
CA LEU A 137 -17.66 11.73 -3.74
C LEU A 137 -17.91 12.94 -2.84
N LEU A 138 -16.84 13.49 -2.25
CA LEU A 138 -16.94 14.74 -1.49
C LEU A 138 -17.39 15.85 -2.44
N GLY A 139 -16.68 16.03 -3.55
CA GLY A 139 -16.95 17.10 -4.51
C GLY A 139 -16.61 18.49 -3.96
N LYS A 140 -17.11 19.52 -4.64
CA LYS A 140 -17.00 20.91 -4.17
C LYS A 140 -18.00 21.14 -3.04
N ALA A 141 -17.58 21.90 -2.03
CA ALA A 141 -18.45 22.33 -0.96
C ALA A 141 -19.24 23.58 -1.40
N PRO A 142 -20.59 23.52 -1.53
CA PRO A 142 -21.40 24.71 -1.82
C PRO A 142 -21.53 25.64 -0.61
N ARG A 143 -21.16 25.14 0.58
CA ARG A 143 -21.10 25.83 1.86
C ARG A 143 -20.04 25.17 2.72
N ASP A 144 -19.55 25.87 3.73
CA ASP A 144 -18.56 25.31 4.65
C ASP A 144 -19.12 24.06 5.34
N ARG A 145 -18.33 22.98 5.32
CA ARG A 145 -18.71 21.70 5.91
C ARG A 145 -17.54 21.01 6.57
N VAL A 146 -17.84 20.18 7.55
CA VAL A 146 -16.82 19.36 8.20
C VAL A 146 -16.77 18.00 7.54
N ILE A 147 -15.56 17.46 7.33
CA ILE A 147 -15.33 16.10 6.86
C ILE A 147 -14.65 15.30 7.96
N VAL A 148 -15.16 14.10 8.22
CA VAL A 148 -14.60 13.13 9.17
C VAL A 148 -14.25 11.85 8.42
N ALA A 149 -13.00 11.39 8.52
CA ALA A 149 -12.56 10.13 7.90
C ALA A 149 -11.53 9.39 8.76
N TRP A 150 -11.36 8.09 8.56
CA TRP A 150 -10.47 7.22 9.35
C TRP A 150 -9.32 6.64 8.51
N GLY A 151 -8.14 6.51 9.12
CA GLY A 151 -6.95 5.98 8.42
C GLY A 151 -5.61 6.62 8.80
N GLU A 152 -5.58 7.53 9.77
CA GLU A 152 -4.36 8.19 10.28
C GLU A 152 -3.55 8.84 9.13
N TYR A 153 -2.24 8.54 9.05
CA TYR A 153 -1.34 9.05 8.00
C TYR A 153 -1.74 8.61 6.59
N ARG A 154 -2.51 7.52 6.46
CA ARG A 154 -2.94 7.00 5.15
C ARG A 154 -3.95 7.91 4.47
N LEU A 155 -4.53 8.87 5.20
CA LEU A 155 -5.44 9.89 4.69
C LEU A 155 -4.73 11.07 4.02
N ALA A 156 -3.39 11.16 4.11
CA ALA A 156 -2.63 12.27 3.52
C ALA A 156 -2.98 12.55 2.04
N PRO A 157 -3.13 11.54 1.15
CA PRO A 157 -3.48 11.82 -0.24
C PRO A 157 -4.86 12.47 -0.44
N LEU A 158 -5.78 12.34 0.52
CA LEU A 158 -7.08 13.01 0.42
C LEU A 158 -6.93 14.53 0.40
N GLU A 159 -5.93 15.09 1.10
CA GLU A 159 -5.62 16.52 1.11
C GLU A 159 -5.09 17.02 -0.23
N ASP A 160 -4.40 16.15 -0.99
CA ASP A 160 -3.89 16.47 -2.31
C ASP A 160 -4.99 16.45 -3.39
N TYR A 161 -6.00 15.60 -3.23
CA TYR A 161 -7.06 15.40 -4.23
C TYR A 161 -8.34 16.19 -3.96
N ALA A 162 -8.68 16.43 -2.69
CA ALA A 162 -9.89 17.16 -2.32
C ALA A 162 -9.60 18.66 -2.24
N ASN A 163 -10.53 19.46 -2.76
CA ASN A 163 -10.36 20.91 -2.81
C ASN A 163 -10.58 21.55 -1.44
N ALA A 164 -9.73 22.53 -1.08
CA ALA A 164 -9.93 23.44 0.04
C ALA A 164 -10.12 22.77 1.42
N LEU A 165 -9.38 21.68 1.68
CA LEU A 165 -9.33 21.04 2.99
C LEU A 165 -8.38 21.77 3.94
N GLU A 166 -8.89 22.12 5.12
CA GLU A 166 -8.10 22.63 6.24
C GLU A 166 -8.23 21.67 7.42
N GLN A 167 -7.14 21.05 7.85
CA GLN A 167 -7.20 20.15 9.00
C GLN A 167 -7.55 20.92 10.28
N LEU A 168 -8.61 20.48 10.97
CA LEU A 168 -9.01 21.10 12.23
C LEU A 168 -8.16 20.56 13.38
N GLN A 169 -7.60 21.49 14.17
CA GLN A 169 -6.93 21.17 15.42
C GLN A 169 -7.93 20.62 16.45
N LYS A 170 -7.44 19.83 17.40
CA LYS A 170 -8.27 19.26 18.48
C LYS A 170 -8.93 20.37 19.31
N GLY A 171 -10.23 20.23 19.58
CA GLY A 171 -11.02 21.19 20.35
C GLY A 171 -11.42 22.46 19.58
N ARG A 172 -11.04 22.59 18.30
CA ARG A 172 -11.48 23.71 17.46
C ARG A 172 -13.00 23.60 17.24
N VAL A 173 -13.69 24.71 17.49
CA VAL A 173 -15.13 24.84 17.23
C VAL A 173 -15.35 25.55 15.91
N VAL A 174 -16.20 24.99 15.06
CA VAL A 174 -16.64 25.57 13.78
C VAL A 174 -18.16 25.57 13.72
N GLU A 175 -18.73 26.49 12.94
CA GLU A 175 -20.16 26.58 12.72
C GLU A 175 -20.47 26.07 11.31
N VAL A 176 -21.19 24.95 11.23
CA VAL A 176 -21.49 24.29 9.95
C VAL A 176 -22.91 23.73 9.95
N SER A 177 -23.51 23.63 8.77
CA SER A 177 -24.80 22.95 8.57
C SER A 177 -24.67 21.59 7.88
N GLU A 178 -23.45 21.15 7.58
CA GLU A 178 -23.16 19.91 6.87
C GLU A 178 -21.92 19.23 7.47
N VAL A 179 -22.04 17.93 7.72
CA VAL A 179 -20.96 17.05 8.17
C VAL A 179 -20.93 15.83 7.27
N ASP A 180 -19.84 15.67 6.54
CA ASP A 180 -19.58 14.56 5.63
C ASP A 180 -18.75 13.51 6.37
N VAL A 181 -19.30 12.31 6.53
CA VAL A 181 -18.63 11.17 7.16
C VAL A 181 -18.18 10.21 6.07
N LEU A 182 -16.87 10.20 5.81
CA LEU A 182 -16.24 9.38 4.76
C LEU A 182 -15.69 8.09 5.36
N GLY A 183 -16.34 6.99 5.04
CA GLY A 183 -15.89 5.65 5.38
C GLY A 183 -15.17 4.92 4.23
N PHE A 184 -14.50 3.84 4.61
CA PHE A 184 -13.78 2.95 3.72
C PHE A 184 -14.15 1.50 4.00
N ARG A 185 -14.60 0.80 2.97
CA ARG A 185 -14.89 -0.64 3.00
C ARG A 185 -13.63 -1.42 2.70
N ARG A 186 -12.92 -1.84 3.75
CA ARG A 186 -11.73 -2.69 3.60
C ARG A 186 -12.13 -4.03 2.94
N PRO A 187 -11.53 -4.39 1.80
CA PRO A 187 -11.79 -5.68 1.20
C PRO A 187 -11.35 -6.84 2.11
N ALA A 188 -12.14 -7.91 2.16
CA ALA A 188 -11.84 -9.09 2.96
C ALA A 188 -10.64 -9.88 2.40
N GLY A 189 -9.82 -10.44 3.30
CA GLY A 189 -8.72 -11.34 2.97
C GLY A 189 -7.56 -11.27 3.96
N ARG A 190 -6.88 -12.41 4.17
CA ARG A 190 -5.68 -12.53 5.03
C ARG A 190 -4.38 -12.53 4.22
N SER A 191 -4.22 -11.56 3.31
CA SER A 191 -2.94 -11.36 2.64
C SER A 191 -2.06 -10.45 3.49
N SER A 192 -0.75 -10.69 3.49
CA SER A 192 0.23 -9.64 3.77
C SER A 192 -0.08 -8.49 2.80
N CYS A 193 -0.28 -7.27 3.31
CA CYS A 193 -0.69 -6.13 2.49
C CYS A 193 0.36 -5.04 2.56
N TRP A 194 0.71 -4.49 1.40
CA TRP A 194 1.65 -3.38 1.29
C TRP A 194 1.09 -2.12 1.95
N SER A 195 1.97 -1.24 2.44
CA SER A 195 1.54 0.05 3.01
C SER A 195 0.79 0.91 2.00
N GLY A 196 -0.46 1.23 2.30
CA GLY A 196 -1.34 2.02 1.43
C GLY A 196 -2.11 1.23 0.36
N ALA A 197 -1.97 -0.10 0.31
CA ALA A 197 -2.90 -0.94 -0.46
C ALA A 197 -4.28 -0.95 0.22
N ALA A 198 -5.35 -1.14 -0.55
CA ALA A 198 -6.72 -1.17 -0.04
C ALA A 198 -6.91 -2.18 1.10
N CYS A 199 -6.29 -3.36 0.98
CA CYS A 199 -6.35 -4.37 2.03
C CYS A 199 -5.54 -4.05 3.29
N ASN A 200 -4.79 -2.94 3.34
CA ASN A 200 -4.07 -2.44 4.51
C ASN A 200 -4.70 -1.19 5.14
N MET A 201 -5.86 -0.75 4.65
CA MET A 201 -6.59 0.36 5.24
C MET A 201 -7.40 -0.09 6.46
N SER A 202 -7.69 0.85 7.36
CA SER A 202 -8.71 0.65 8.40
C SER A 202 -10.07 0.60 7.73
N GLY A 203 -10.81 -0.49 7.94
CA GLY A 203 -12.18 -0.62 7.46
C GLY A 203 -13.12 0.02 8.45
N THR A 204 -13.69 1.17 8.10
CA THR A 204 -14.55 1.95 8.98
C THR A 204 -15.65 2.56 8.11
N LEU A 205 -16.89 2.16 8.34
CA LEU A 205 -18.03 2.65 7.56
C LEU A 205 -18.73 3.79 8.29
N PRO A 206 -19.40 4.72 7.60
CA PRO A 206 -20.21 5.72 8.29
C PRO A 206 -21.30 5.01 9.10
N PRO A 207 -21.63 5.48 10.32
CA PRO A 207 -22.67 4.87 11.14
C PRO A 207 -24.01 4.84 10.39
N GLU A 208 -24.85 3.84 10.68
CA GLU A 208 -26.18 3.71 10.04
C GLU A 208 -27.15 4.81 10.48
N GLU A 209 -27.00 5.30 11.71
CA GLU A 209 -27.78 6.40 12.25
C GLU A 209 -26.89 7.62 12.49
N ALA A 210 -27.43 8.83 12.27
CA ALA A 210 -26.71 10.08 12.50
C ALA A 210 -26.46 10.29 14.00
N PRO A 211 -25.20 10.17 14.51
CA PRO A 211 -24.95 10.21 15.95
C PRO A 211 -24.84 11.64 16.50
N LEU A 212 -25.04 12.65 15.64
CA LEU A 212 -24.82 14.07 15.93
C LEU A 212 -26.16 14.76 16.19
N PRO A 213 -26.40 15.28 17.41
CA PRO A 213 -27.63 15.99 17.72
C PRO A 213 -27.88 17.16 16.77
N GLY A 214 -29.11 17.25 16.24
CA GLY A 214 -29.52 18.30 15.32
C GLY A 214 -29.09 18.09 13.86
N PHE A 215 -28.37 17.00 13.56
CA PHE A 215 -28.08 16.58 12.20
C PHE A 215 -28.88 15.32 11.84
N THR A 216 -29.35 15.24 10.60
CA THR A 216 -29.97 14.05 10.03
C THR A 216 -29.23 13.64 8.77
N GLU A 217 -29.22 12.36 8.45
CA GLU A 217 -28.68 11.89 7.18
C GLU A 217 -29.54 12.43 6.04
N ALA A 218 -28.92 13.22 5.17
CA ALA A 218 -29.58 13.77 3.99
C ALA A 218 -29.29 12.95 2.74
N GLU A 219 -28.14 12.29 2.70
CA GLU A 219 -27.66 11.59 1.52
C GLU A 219 -26.59 10.56 1.90
N ARG A 220 -26.63 9.41 1.23
CA ARG A 220 -25.58 8.40 1.29
C ARG A 220 -25.18 7.99 -0.11
N GLN A 221 -23.89 8.05 -0.39
CA GLN A 221 -23.32 7.70 -1.68
C GLN A 221 -22.21 6.69 -1.53
N ARG A 222 -21.98 5.92 -2.59
CA ARG A 222 -20.89 4.95 -2.66
C ARG A 222 -20.22 5.05 -4.02
N ASP A 223 -18.89 5.05 -4.01
CA ASP A 223 -18.06 4.86 -5.19
C ASP A 223 -16.89 3.94 -4.84
N GLY A 224 -16.89 2.76 -5.46
CA GLY A 224 -15.90 1.71 -5.20
C GLY A 224 -15.89 1.26 -3.74
N LEU A 225 -14.74 1.46 -3.09
CA LEU A 225 -14.49 1.12 -1.68
C LEU A 225 -14.82 2.27 -0.72
N PHE A 226 -15.20 3.44 -1.21
CA PHE A 226 -15.56 4.58 -0.38
C PHE A 226 -17.07 4.69 -0.23
N GLU A 227 -17.49 5.09 0.97
CA GLU A 227 -18.88 5.36 1.31
C GLU A 227 -18.95 6.70 2.03
N LEU A 228 -19.84 7.57 1.58
CA LEU A 228 -20.03 8.90 2.14
C LEU A 228 -21.43 8.99 2.72
N ALA A 229 -21.55 9.32 4.01
CA ALA A 229 -22.80 9.73 4.62
C ALA A 229 -22.76 11.24 4.89
N ARG A 230 -23.68 11.97 4.27
CA ARG A 230 -23.81 13.42 4.41
C ARG A 230 -24.90 13.74 5.41
N LEU A 231 -24.50 14.32 6.52
CA LEU A 231 -25.36 14.74 7.59
C LEU A 231 -25.65 16.25 7.45
N ARG A 232 -26.90 16.66 7.60
CA ARG A 232 -27.31 18.06 7.48
C ARG A 232 -28.17 18.50 8.65
N SER A 233 -28.06 19.77 9.00
CA SER A 233 -28.93 20.43 9.96
C SER A 233 -29.72 21.55 9.27
N ALA A 234 -30.91 21.87 9.79
CA ALA A 234 -31.75 22.93 9.25
C ALA A 234 -31.17 24.34 9.43
N ARG A 235 -30.29 24.51 10.43
CA ARG A 235 -29.56 25.75 10.74
C ARG A 235 -28.11 25.41 11.03
N PRO A 236 -27.15 26.32 10.79
CA PRO A 236 -25.76 26.09 11.20
C PRO A 236 -25.67 25.79 12.70
N LEU A 237 -24.89 24.77 13.06
CA LEU A 237 -24.66 24.35 14.43
C LEU A 237 -23.17 24.47 14.75
N ARG A 238 -22.86 24.84 15.98
CA ARG A 238 -21.48 24.86 16.48
C ARG A 238 -21.07 23.44 16.82
N VAL A 239 -20.00 22.99 16.19
CA VAL A 239 -19.48 21.63 16.33
C VAL A 239 -18.00 21.71 16.71
N ALA A 240 -17.65 21.04 17.81
CA ALA A 240 -16.27 20.91 18.26
C ALA A 240 -15.63 19.65 17.65
N SER A 241 -14.38 19.77 17.18
CA SER A 241 -13.69 18.67 16.50
C SER A 241 -13.47 17.45 17.39
N ASP A 242 -13.26 17.64 18.69
CA ASP A 242 -13.11 16.57 19.68
C ASP A 242 -14.42 15.85 19.99
N GLU A 243 -15.54 16.58 20.02
CA GLU A 243 -16.87 15.99 20.18
C GLU A 243 -17.26 15.14 18.96
N LEU A 244 -16.92 15.58 17.74
CA LEU A 244 -17.07 14.77 16.53
C LEU A 244 -16.27 13.48 16.63
N VAL A 245 -14.99 13.58 17.00
CA VAL A 245 -14.12 12.41 17.17
C VAL A 245 -14.70 11.46 18.21
N LYS A 246 -15.21 11.97 19.34
CA LYS A 246 -15.77 11.16 20.42
C LYS A 246 -17.06 10.44 20.01
N ARG A 247 -17.97 11.12 19.31
CA ARG A 247 -19.26 10.56 18.87
C ARG A 247 -19.14 9.63 17.67
N LEU A 248 -18.18 9.89 16.80
CA LEU A 248 -17.89 9.08 15.61
C LEU A 248 -16.73 8.10 15.87
N ALA A 249 -16.27 7.97 17.11
CA ALA A 249 -15.21 7.03 17.45
C ALA A 249 -15.69 5.61 17.14
N GLN A 250 -14.92 4.90 16.31
CA GLN A 250 -15.09 3.48 16.08
C GLN A 250 -13.85 2.76 16.63
N ALA A 251 -14.05 1.59 17.22
CA ALA A 251 -12.99 0.87 17.91
C ALA A 251 -11.77 0.65 16.99
N GLY A 252 -10.60 1.14 17.41
CA GLY A 252 -9.32 0.86 16.76
C GLY A 252 -8.93 1.78 15.59
N ALA A 253 -9.63 2.90 15.34
CA ALA A 253 -9.22 3.88 14.33
C ALA A 253 -9.36 5.32 14.82
N GLN A 254 -8.30 6.13 14.71
CA GLN A 254 -8.39 7.57 14.98
C GLN A 254 -8.85 8.32 13.73
N PRO A 255 -9.97 9.06 13.81
CA PRO A 255 -10.41 9.90 12.71
C PRO A 255 -9.55 11.17 12.59
N ARG A 256 -9.45 11.69 11.37
CA ARG A 256 -9.04 13.06 11.10
C ARG A 256 -10.27 13.88 10.72
N VAL A 257 -10.24 15.15 11.09
CA VAL A 257 -11.33 16.10 10.88
C VAL A 257 -10.80 17.26 10.07
N TRP A 258 -11.48 17.61 8.99
CA TRP A 258 -11.17 18.77 8.16
C TRP A 258 -12.36 19.69 8.05
N LEU A 259 -12.10 20.98 7.88
CA LEU A 259 -13.06 21.93 7.37
C LEU A 259 -12.82 22.04 5.86
N GLN A 260 -13.84 21.73 5.07
CA GLN A 260 -13.84 22.07 3.65
C GLN A 260 -14.56 23.40 3.46
N ARG A 261 -13.80 24.40 3.03
CA ARG A 261 -14.37 25.73 2.78
C ARG A 261 -15.13 25.74 1.46
N THR A 262 -16.15 26.58 1.42
CA THR A 262 -16.90 26.88 0.20
C THR A 262 -15.93 27.29 -0.89
N ALA A 263 -16.07 26.69 -2.08
CA ALA A 263 -15.29 27.10 -3.22
C ALA A 263 -15.68 28.54 -3.57
N ARG A 264 -14.87 29.53 -3.15
CA ARG A 264 -15.02 30.89 -3.64
C ARG A 264 -14.74 30.83 -5.14
N LEU A 265 -15.72 31.21 -5.94
CA LEU A 265 -15.47 31.45 -7.38
C LEU A 265 -14.35 32.51 -7.45
N PRO A 266 -13.27 32.26 -8.22
CA PRO A 266 -12.26 33.27 -8.47
C PRO A 266 -12.85 34.49 -9.20
#